data_AF-A0A1W0A868-F1
#
_entry.id   AF-A0A1W0A868-F1
#
_cell.length_a   1.000
_cell.length_b   1.000
_cell.length_c   1.000
_cell.angle_alpha   90.00
_cell.angle_beta   90.00
_cell.angle_gamma   90.00
#
_symmetry.space_group_name_H-M   'P 1'
#
loop_
_entity.id
_entity.type
_entity.pdbx_description
1 polymer ?
#
loop_
_entity_poly.entity_id
_entity_poly.type
_entity_poly.pdbx_seq_one_letter_code
_entity_poly.pdbx_strand_id
1 'polypeptide(L)'
;MPIANEANAALCQELERLIEAEAKRAASHSRGTSHVVANYKKALHSIRHCPDVITSGDEARKLKGIGNFIGQKIQGILTRQQATTEQINQAVRAVIEPRRREERRENVKYKPAKGKLPWYVVVALQQLGATCEEQCVDHETLLVKMKELGYVGEHVNLRAGLPALVKTYQVVAKSSMHGHLYLTMEGIASAQYCNCEQIISSSINTVAKPVVAAVEFDWKSINLAPVERKHATLEHAQDEWEIVLLLDHREMLSRRNRSVFERKLLEANVNCEVRSLHLGDMIWIARREKLVNGRTTLEEFVLDVIVERKAVSDLSMSIIDKRYTEQKQRLAESGLRYVIYLVEGSLSTNTSVGTNTLQTSLTRTRVQNNFLVHHATTPDETVAFLASVHWHIAFEFKKYYRCSNTVPRLNQQSSLPESLLNFTQLIPLTWQPYADFSSQSRKKAALTTGDIYQMMLLQTPGISAARAKTLSASQPTFMRYKH
;
A
#
# COMPACT_ATOMS: atom_id res chain seq x y z
N MET A 1 -31.22 36.51 -6.68
CA MET A 1 -32.49 36.40 -5.93
C MET A 1 -32.13 36.20 -4.47
N PRO A 2 -32.72 36.96 -3.54
CA PRO A 2 -32.42 36.83 -2.11
C PRO A 2 -32.80 35.44 -1.60
N ILE A 3 -32.05 34.93 -0.63
CA ILE A 3 -32.29 33.65 0.04
C ILE A 3 -32.95 33.98 1.38
N ALA A 4 -34.11 33.37 1.66
CA ALA A 4 -34.91 33.66 2.85
C ALA A 4 -34.19 33.28 4.17
N ASN A 5 -33.34 32.25 4.13
CA ASN A 5 -32.48 31.85 5.23
C ASN A 5 -31.05 31.64 4.73
N GLU A 6 -30.10 32.43 5.22
CA GLU A 6 -28.69 32.36 4.80
C GLU A 6 -28.03 31.02 5.09
N ALA A 7 -28.52 30.25 6.08
CA ALA A 7 -28.01 28.90 6.35
C ALA A 7 -28.26 27.93 5.18
N ASN A 8 -29.25 28.21 4.33
CA ASN A 8 -29.52 27.43 3.12
C ASN A 8 -28.68 27.89 1.90
N ALA A 9 -27.85 28.93 2.02
CA ALA A 9 -27.10 29.50 0.90
C ALA A 9 -26.09 28.50 0.30
N ALA A 10 -25.37 27.77 1.15
CA ALA A 10 -24.41 26.77 0.71
C ALA A 10 -25.08 25.61 -0.05
N LEU A 11 -26.26 25.19 0.42
CA LEU A 11 -27.08 24.18 -0.27
C LEU A 11 -27.58 24.70 -1.63
N CYS A 12 -28.05 25.95 -1.69
CA CYS A 12 -28.50 26.57 -2.95
C CYS A 12 -27.38 26.64 -3.99
N GLN A 13 -26.17 27.05 -3.58
CA GLN A 13 -25.02 27.17 -4.47
C GLN A 13 -24.63 25.81 -5.08
N GLU A 14 -24.65 24.75 -4.29
CA GLU A 14 -24.30 23.41 -4.80
C GLU A 14 -25.40 22.83 -5.72
N LEU A 15 -26.66 23.16 -5.45
CA LEU A 15 -27.77 22.78 -6.32
C LEU A 15 -27.72 23.54 -7.66
N GLU A 16 -27.27 24.79 -7.67
CA GLU A 16 -27.01 25.57 -8.90
C GLU A 16 -25.92 24.94 -9.76
N ARG A 17 -24.83 24.46 -9.15
CA ARG A 17 -23.78 23.72 -9.88
C ARG A 17 -24.31 22.44 -10.52
N LEU A 18 -25.19 21.71 -9.83
CA LEU A 18 -25.83 20.50 -10.39
C LEU A 18 -26.75 20.85 -11.57
N ILE A 19 -27.50 21.94 -11.49
CA ILE A 19 -28.34 22.44 -12.59
C ILE A 19 -27.48 22.76 -13.81
N GLU A 20 -26.34 23.42 -13.63
CA GLU A 20 -25.44 23.76 -14.73
C GLU A 20 -24.81 22.51 -15.37
N ALA A 21 -24.38 21.53 -14.55
CA ALA A 21 -23.84 20.28 -15.04
C ALA A 21 -24.86 19.46 -15.85
N GLU A 22 -26.10 19.37 -15.38
CA GLU A 22 -27.18 18.67 -16.09
C GLU A 22 -27.63 19.42 -17.35
N ALA A 23 -27.59 20.76 -17.35
CA ALA A 23 -27.86 21.56 -18.56
C ALA A 23 -26.79 21.33 -19.64
N LYS A 24 -25.51 21.23 -19.28
CA LYS A 24 -24.41 20.89 -20.21
C LYS A 24 -24.57 19.50 -20.81
N ARG A 25 -24.99 18.51 -20.00
CA ARG A 25 -25.27 17.13 -20.47
C ARG A 25 -26.48 17.05 -21.38
N ALA A 26 -27.51 17.84 -21.10
CA ALA A 26 -28.70 17.91 -21.94
C ALA A 26 -28.40 18.59 -23.29
N ALA A 27 -27.51 19.58 -23.34
CA ALA A 27 -27.12 20.24 -24.59
C ALA A 27 -26.29 19.35 -25.53
N SER A 28 -25.60 18.33 -24.99
CA SER A 28 -24.80 17.40 -25.80
C SER A 28 -25.61 16.27 -26.45
N HIS A 29 -26.87 16.08 -26.05
CA HIS A 29 -27.78 15.09 -26.62
C HIS A 29 -28.93 15.84 -27.31
N SER A 30 -29.28 15.54 -28.55
CA SER A 30 -30.28 16.29 -29.35
C SER A 30 -31.76 16.13 -28.89
N ARG A 31 -32.01 16.00 -27.58
CA ARG A 31 -33.34 16.02 -26.98
C ARG A 31 -33.52 17.32 -26.21
N GLY A 32 -34.55 18.08 -26.57
CA GLY A 32 -34.89 19.37 -25.96
C GLY A 32 -35.02 19.34 -24.43
N THR A 33 -35.01 20.53 -23.83
CA THR A 33 -35.09 20.86 -22.39
C THR A 33 -35.31 19.65 -21.46
N SER A 34 -34.22 19.19 -20.83
CA SER A 34 -34.28 18.09 -19.87
C SER A 34 -35.24 18.42 -18.72
N HIS A 35 -36.32 17.65 -18.58
CA HIS A 35 -37.28 17.76 -17.47
C HIS A 35 -36.60 17.73 -16.09
N VAL A 36 -35.43 17.09 -16.01
CA VAL A 36 -34.59 17.03 -14.81
C VAL A 36 -34.10 18.42 -14.40
N VAL A 37 -33.63 19.24 -15.35
CA VAL A 37 -33.16 20.61 -15.11
C VAL A 37 -34.31 21.50 -14.62
N ALA A 38 -35.50 21.35 -15.22
CA ALA A 38 -36.69 22.07 -14.78
C ALA A 38 -37.11 21.68 -13.35
N ASN A 39 -37.01 20.40 -12.99
CA ASN A 39 -37.31 19.91 -11.65
C ASN A 39 -36.31 20.42 -10.60
N TYR A 40 -35.01 20.46 -10.91
CA TYR A 40 -34.02 21.07 -10.02
C TYR A 40 -34.21 22.58 -9.86
N LYS A 41 -34.60 23.29 -10.91
CA LYS A 41 -34.95 24.73 -10.81
C LYS A 41 -36.15 24.97 -9.90
N LYS A 42 -37.17 24.11 -9.96
CA LYS A 42 -38.31 24.15 -9.03
C LYS A 42 -37.90 23.87 -7.60
N ALA A 43 -37.06 22.85 -7.37
CA ALA A 43 -36.52 22.54 -6.05
C ALA A 43 -35.68 23.70 -5.48
N LEU A 44 -34.81 24.31 -6.30
CA LEU A 44 -34.00 25.47 -5.90
C LEU A 44 -34.87 26.66 -5.49
N HIS A 45 -35.96 26.92 -6.23
CA HIS A 45 -36.90 27.99 -5.87
C HIS A 45 -37.52 27.73 -4.48
N SER A 46 -37.97 26.50 -4.22
CA SER A 46 -38.57 26.14 -2.93
C SER A 46 -37.56 26.21 -1.77
N ILE A 47 -36.30 25.83 -1.97
CA ILE A 47 -35.25 25.92 -0.94
C ILE A 47 -34.90 27.39 -0.65
N ARG A 48 -34.82 28.25 -1.67
CA ARG A 48 -34.50 29.67 -1.50
C ARG A 48 -35.56 30.44 -0.70
N HIS A 49 -36.82 30.00 -0.75
CA HIS A 49 -37.93 30.63 -0.02
C HIS A 49 -38.28 29.87 1.27
N CYS A 50 -37.50 28.84 1.64
CA CYS A 50 -37.69 28.12 2.89
C CYS A 50 -37.15 28.98 4.05
N PRO A 51 -38.00 29.36 5.04
CA PRO A 51 -37.56 30.11 6.20
C PRO A 51 -36.74 29.24 7.17
N ASP A 52 -36.98 27.94 7.17
CA ASP A 52 -36.29 26.98 8.04
C ASP A 52 -34.99 26.46 7.41
N VAL A 53 -34.03 26.09 8.27
CA VAL A 53 -32.78 25.46 7.85
C VAL A 53 -33.08 24.02 7.42
N ILE A 54 -32.66 23.64 6.23
CA ILE A 54 -32.83 22.28 5.73
C ILE A 54 -31.66 21.44 6.23
N THR A 55 -31.91 20.53 7.17
CA THR A 55 -30.86 19.70 7.79
C THR A 55 -30.80 18.28 7.23
N SER A 56 -31.87 17.84 6.55
CA SER A 56 -31.94 16.53 5.91
C SER A 56 -32.70 16.56 4.59
N GLY A 57 -32.46 15.54 3.75
CA GLY A 57 -33.22 15.30 2.53
C GLY A 57 -34.68 14.97 2.78
N ASP A 58 -35.03 14.40 3.94
CA ASP A 58 -36.41 14.14 4.32
C ASP A 58 -37.17 15.41 4.71
N GLU A 59 -36.51 16.39 5.32
CA GLU A 59 -37.06 17.74 5.50
C GLU A 59 -37.26 18.44 4.16
N ALA A 60 -36.27 18.34 3.27
CA ALA A 60 -36.39 18.92 1.92
C ALA A 60 -37.58 18.35 1.15
N ARG A 61 -37.90 17.06 1.31
CA ARG A 61 -39.06 16.42 0.65
C ARG A 61 -40.41 16.98 1.07
N LYS A 62 -40.50 17.67 2.22
CA LYS A 62 -41.73 18.36 2.65
C LYS A 62 -41.99 19.63 1.85
N LEU A 63 -40.99 20.16 1.14
CA LEU A 63 -41.13 21.33 0.30
C LEU A 63 -41.71 21.00 -1.08
N LYS A 64 -42.52 21.92 -1.61
CA LYS A 64 -43.19 21.76 -2.90
C LYS A 64 -42.19 21.56 -4.02
N GLY A 65 -42.35 20.51 -4.84
CA GLY A 65 -41.50 20.24 -5.99
C GLY A 65 -40.22 19.43 -5.72
N ILE A 66 -40.04 18.92 -4.49
CA ILE A 66 -38.92 18.05 -4.11
C ILE A 66 -39.42 16.61 -3.94
N GLY A 67 -39.22 15.79 -4.96
CA GLY A 67 -39.52 14.35 -4.91
C GLY A 67 -38.39 13.51 -4.29
N ASN A 68 -38.62 12.21 -4.13
CA ASN A 68 -37.66 11.27 -3.51
C ASN A 68 -36.25 11.36 -4.09
N PHE A 69 -36.14 11.44 -5.42
CA PHE A 69 -34.85 11.53 -6.12
C PHE A 69 -34.08 12.81 -5.76
N ILE A 70 -34.77 13.95 -5.75
CA ILE A 70 -34.15 15.25 -5.43
C ILE A 70 -33.81 15.31 -3.93
N GLY A 71 -34.69 14.78 -3.07
CA GLY A 71 -34.45 14.65 -1.64
C GLY A 71 -33.18 13.86 -1.32
N GLN A 72 -32.95 12.73 -2.00
CA GLN A 72 -31.71 11.96 -1.86
C GLN A 72 -30.47 12.73 -2.32
N LYS A 73 -30.58 13.52 -3.40
CA LYS A 73 -29.47 14.36 -3.87
C LYS A 73 -29.14 15.47 -2.85
N ILE A 74 -30.16 16.07 -2.25
CA ILE A 74 -30.01 17.08 -1.19
C ILE A 74 -29.38 16.46 0.06
N GLN A 75 -29.83 15.29 0.51
CA GLN A 75 -29.20 14.54 1.61
C GLN A 75 -27.70 14.35 1.37
N GLY A 76 -27.32 13.93 0.16
CA GLY A 76 -25.92 13.75 -0.19
C GLY A 76 -25.10 15.05 -0.15
N ILE A 77 -25.68 16.19 -0.50
CA ILE A 77 -25.01 17.50 -0.40
C ILE A 77 -24.79 17.87 1.07
N LEU A 78 -25.83 17.74 1.90
CA LEU A 78 -25.78 18.08 3.32
C LEU A 78 -24.76 17.23 4.08
N THR A 79 -24.68 15.93 3.80
CA THR A 79 -23.66 15.04 4.40
C THR A 79 -22.23 15.45 4.01
N ARG A 80 -22.00 15.91 2.76
CA ARG A 80 -20.68 16.40 2.36
C ARG A 80 -20.32 17.72 3.04
N GLN A 81 -21.29 18.61 3.24
CA GLN A 81 -21.09 19.86 3.95
C GLN A 81 -20.76 19.62 5.42
N GLN A 82 -21.50 18.74 6.10
CA GLN A 82 -21.23 18.34 7.49
C GLN A 82 -19.83 17.75 7.67
N ALA A 83 -19.42 16.82 6.79
CA ALA A 83 -18.07 16.24 6.84
C ALA A 83 -16.96 17.29 6.62
N THR A 84 -17.22 18.32 5.80
CA THR A 84 -16.26 19.42 5.58
C THR A 84 -16.15 20.30 6.83
N THR A 85 -17.28 20.63 7.46
CA THR A 85 -17.32 21.40 8.71
C THR A 85 -16.67 20.66 9.86
N GLU A 86 -16.89 19.34 9.99
CA GLU A 86 -16.23 18.50 11.00
C GLU A 86 -14.71 18.43 10.79
N GLN A 87 -14.24 18.35 9.55
CA GLN A 87 -12.81 18.38 9.23
C GLN A 87 -12.17 19.73 9.58
N ILE A 88 -12.85 20.84 9.31
CA ILE A 88 -12.38 22.18 9.69
C ILE A 88 -12.36 22.32 11.21
N ASN A 89 -13.41 21.88 11.91
CA ASN A 89 -13.48 21.92 13.37
C ASN A 89 -12.42 21.02 14.03
N GLN A 90 -12.11 19.86 13.43
CA GLN A 90 -10.99 19.00 13.87
C GLN A 90 -9.63 19.65 13.64
N ALA A 91 -9.46 20.36 12.52
CA ALA A 91 -8.22 21.08 12.22
C ALA A 91 -8.01 22.27 13.19
N VAL A 92 -9.06 23.03 13.51
CA VAL A 92 -8.98 24.15 14.47
C VAL A 92 -8.70 23.64 15.89
N ARG A 93 -9.34 22.55 16.32
CA ARG A 93 -9.05 21.91 17.62
C ARG A 93 -7.63 21.37 17.72
N ALA A 94 -7.02 20.94 16.62
CA ALA A 94 -5.65 20.45 16.60
C ALA A 94 -4.58 21.56 16.74
N VAL A 95 -4.96 22.82 16.52
CA VAL A 95 -4.06 23.99 16.61
C VAL A 95 -4.04 24.61 18.01
N ILE A 96 -5.11 24.46 18.80
CA ILE A 96 -5.29 25.18 20.08
C ILE A 96 -4.79 24.40 21.30
N GLU A 97 -4.61 23.07 21.23
CA GLU A 97 -4.12 22.27 22.37
C GLU A 97 -2.96 21.34 21.99
N PRO A 98 -1.80 21.41 22.68
CA PRO A 98 -0.73 20.42 22.51
C PRO A 98 -1.17 19.11 23.15
N ARG A 99 -1.63 18.17 22.33
CA ARG A 99 -2.15 16.87 22.78
C ARG A 99 -1.06 15.98 23.41
N ARG A 100 -1.29 15.62 24.68
CA ARG A 100 -0.81 14.36 25.27
C ARG A 100 -1.34 13.18 24.46
N ARG A 101 -0.44 12.21 24.22
CA ARG A 101 -0.71 10.97 23.48
C ARG A 101 -1.87 10.19 24.10
N GLU A 102 -2.95 10.00 23.34
CA GLU A 102 -3.86 8.87 23.53
C GLU A 102 -3.42 7.74 22.59
N GLU A 103 -3.16 6.59 23.17
CA GLU A 103 -2.78 5.34 22.51
C GLU A 103 -3.94 4.82 21.65
N ARG A 104 -3.66 4.57 20.36
CA ARG A 104 -4.59 3.89 19.46
C ARG A 104 -4.59 2.39 19.78
N ARG A 105 -5.75 1.87 20.19
CA ARG A 105 -5.99 0.45 20.48
C ARG A 105 -5.96 -0.39 19.19
N GLU A 106 -5.09 -1.38 19.15
CA GLU A 106 -5.14 -2.49 18.19
C GLU A 106 -6.35 -3.39 18.49
N ASN A 107 -7.10 -3.73 17.45
CA ASN A 107 -8.37 -4.46 17.52
C ASN A 107 -8.16 -5.97 17.77
N VAL A 108 -7.80 -6.36 18.99
CA VAL A 108 -8.08 -7.71 19.50
C VAL A 108 -9.41 -7.64 20.25
N LYS A 109 -10.48 -8.21 19.68
CA LYS A 109 -11.85 -8.01 20.17
C LYS A 109 -12.12 -8.65 21.54
N TYR A 110 -11.36 -9.67 21.94
CA TYR A 110 -11.52 -10.33 23.23
C TYR A 110 -10.16 -10.60 23.90
N LYS A 111 -9.98 -10.08 25.12
CA LYS A 111 -8.77 -10.24 25.92
C LYS A 111 -9.18 -10.81 27.29
N PRO A 112 -9.10 -12.13 27.50
CA PRO A 112 -9.48 -12.72 28.78
C PRO A 112 -8.47 -12.35 29.86
N ALA A 113 -8.95 -11.95 31.04
CA ALA A 113 -8.08 -11.60 32.16
C ALA A 113 -7.36 -12.84 32.73
N LYS A 114 -6.05 -12.72 32.95
CA LYS A 114 -5.22 -13.78 33.56
C LYS A 114 -5.80 -14.28 34.88
N GLY A 115 -5.82 -15.60 35.06
CA GLY A 115 -6.40 -16.24 36.25
C GLY A 115 -7.92 -16.39 36.22
N LYS A 116 -8.62 -15.95 35.16
CA LYS A 116 -10.05 -16.25 34.96
C LYS A 116 -10.22 -17.45 34.03
N LEU A 117 -11.35 -18.15 34.17
CA LEU A 117 -11.67 -19.35 33.38
C LEU A 117 -11.46 -19.17 31.87
N PRO A 118 -11.92 -18.08 31.23
CA PRO A 118 -11.63 -17.80 29.82
C PRO A 118 -10.15 -17.83 29.43
N TRP A 119 -9.27 -17.34 30.30
CA TRP A 119 -7.84 -17.28 30.02
C TRP A 119 -7.23 -18.67 30.04
N TYR A 120 -7.57 -19.49 31.04
CA TYR A 120 -7.10 -20.87 31.12
C TYR A 120 -7.57 -21.72 29.93
N VAL A 121 -8.81 -21.54 29.48
CA VAL A 121 -9.35 -22.27 28.32
C VAL A 121 -8.57 -21.92 27.05
N VAL A 122 -8.36 -20.63 26.78
CA VAL A 122 -7.69 -20.17 25.55
C VAL A 122 -6.21 -20.58 25.54
N VAL A 123 -5.50 -20.45 26.66
CA VAL A 123 -4.09 -20.84 26.78
C VAL A 123 -3.91 -22.35 26.73
N ALA A 124 -4.78 -23.13 27.39
CA ALA A 124 -4.70 -24.59 27.38
C ALA A 124 -4.94 -25.17 25.98
N LEU A 125 -5.95 -24.68 25.25
CA LEU A 125 -6.19 -25.11 23.86
C LEU A 125 -5.02 -24.77 22.94
N GLN A 126 -4.40 -23.60 23.11
CA GLN A 126 -3.21 -23.20 22.34
C GLN A 126 -2.01 -24.12 22.63
N GLN A 127 -1.76 -24.46 23.91
CA GLN A 127 -0.66 -25.35 24.28
C GLN A 127 -0.88 -26.80 23.86
N LEU A 128 -2.14 -27.24 23.77
CA LEU A 128 -2.52 -28.54 23.21
C LEU A 128 -2.49 -28.56 21.68
N GLY A 129 -2.25 -27.41 21.03
CA GLY A 129 -2.26 -27.29 19.58
C GLY A 129 -3.64 -27.41 18.95
N ALA A 130 -4.71 -27.24 19.72
CA ALA A 130 -6.09 -27.37 19.25
C ALA A 130 -6.54 -26.10 18.50
N THR A 131 -5.98 -25.85 17.31
CA THR A 131 -6.19 -24.62 16.51
C THR A 131 -7.06 -24.82 15.26
N CYS A 132 -7.48 -26.05 15.01
CA CYS A 132 -8.42 -26.40 13.94
C CYS A 132 -9.31 -27.58 14.36
N GLU A 133 -10.33 -27.88 13.57
CA GLU A 133 -11.30 -28.92 13.90
C GLU A 133 -10.68 -30.32 13.94
N GLU A 134 -9.68 -30.58 13.10
CA GLU A 134 -8.93 -31.85 13.05
C GLU A 134 -8.07 -32.08 14.30
N GLN A 135 -7.77 -31.01 15.05
CA GLN A 135 -6.96 -31.02 16.28
C GLN A 135 -7.80 -30.73 17.52
N CYS A 136 -9.11 -30.95 17.45
CA CYS A 136 -10.00 -30.69 18.57
C CYS A 136 -9.73 -31.62 19.77
N VAL A 137 -9.90 -31.07 20.98
CA VAL A 137 -9.66 -31.80 22.23
C VAL A 137 -10.95 -31.97 23.02
N ASP A 138 -11.06 -33.09 23.71
CA ASP A 138 -12.19 -33.36 24.60
C ASP A 138 -12.10 -32.50 25.89
N HIS A 139 -13.19 -32.50 26.66
CA HIS A 139 -13.29 -31.62 27.83
C HIS A 139 -12.43 -32.10 29.01
N GLU A 140 -12.11 -33.39 29.08
CA GLU A 140 -11.29 -33.98 30.14
C GLU A 140 -9.81 -33.64 29.90
N THR A 141 -9.31 -33.83 28.68
CA THR A 141 -7.97 -33.43 28.26
C THR A 141 -7.75 -31.92 28.45
N LEU A 142 -8.74 -31.10 28.07
CA LEU A 142 -8.69 -29.66 28.29
C LEU A 142 -8.61 -29.31 29.78
N LEU A 143 -9.41 -29.96 30.64
CA LEU A 143 -9.44 -29.70 32.07
C LEU A 143 -8.12 -30.10 32.75
N VAL A 144 -7.51 -31.23 32.36
CA VAL A 144 -6.18 -31.64 32.84
C VAL A 144 -5.16 -30.57 32.52
N LYS A 145 -5.12 -30.08 31.28
CA LYS A 145 -4.19 -29.01 30.88
C LYS A 145 -4.45 -27.70 31.60
N MET A 146 -5.71 -27.34 31.84
CA MET A 146 -6.05 -26.17 32.65
C MET A 146 -5.54 -26.31 34.08
N LYS A 147 -5.66 -27.50 34.70
CA LYS A 147 -5.15 -27.77 36.05
C LYS A 147 -3.62 -27.68 36.12
N GLU A 148 -2.90 -28.15 35.11
CA GLU A 148 -1.44 -27.95 34.98
C GLU A 148 -1.03 -26.47 34.94
N LEU A 149 -1.87 -25.62 34.34
CA LEU A 149 -1.67 -24.17 34.30
C LEU A 149 -2.05 -23.45 35.61
N GLY A 150 -2.54 -24.18 36.62
CA GLY A 150 -2.92 -23.64 37.94
C GLY A 150 -4.40 -23.28 38.08
N TYR A 151 -5.29 -23.83 37.24
CA TYR A 151 -6.73 -23.68 37.40
C TYR A 151 -7.29 -24.57 38.52
N VAL A 152 -8.10 -24.01 39.42
CA VAL A 152 -8.62 -24.69 40.63
C VAL A 152 -10.10 -25.11 40.51
N GLY A 153 -10.72 -24.92 39.33
CA GLY A 153 -12.14 -25.26 39.15
C GLY A 153 -12.38 -26.66 38.58
N GLU A 154 -13.65 -27.08 38.62
CA GLU A 154 -14.08 -28.41 38.19
C GLU A 154 -14.85 -28.37 36.86
N HIS A 155 -15.17 -29.55 36.31
CA HIS A 155 -15.81 -29.70 35.01
C HIS A 155 -17.16 -28.94 34.88
N VAL A 156 -17.86 -28.73 36.01
CA VAL A 156 -19.10 -27.95 36.10
C VAL A 156 -18.85 -26.47 35.76
N ASN A 157 -17.73 -25.91 36.23
CA ASN A 157 -17.35 -24.52 35.97
C ASN A 157 -16.98 -24.32 34.49
N LEU A 158 -16.27 -25.29 33.89
CA LEU A 158 -15.92 -25.27 32.47
C LEU A 158 -17.18 -25.28 31.60
N ARG A 159 -18.14 -26.17 31.87
CA ARG A 159 -19.40 -26.24 31.14
C ARG A 159 -20.22 -24.94 31.25
N ALA A 160 -20.21 -24.29 32.40
CA ALA A 160 -20.92 -23.03 32.60
C ALA A 160 -20.28 -21.85 31.83
N GLY A 161 -18.96 -21.84 31.67
CA GLY A 161 -18.22 -20.74 31.01
C GLY A 161 -18.07 -20.86 29.49
N LEU A 162 -18.12 -22.08 28.94
CA LEU A 162 -17.92 -22.33 27.51
C LEU A 162 -18.94 -21.64 26.58
N PRO A 163 -20.25 -21.54 26.89
CA PRO A 163 -21.22 -20.90 26.00
C PRO A 163 -20.87 -19.46 25.62
N ALA A 164 -20.30 -18.69 26.55
CA ALA A 164 -19.87 -17.32 26.27
C ALA A 164 -18.66 -17.28 25.32
N LEU A 165 -17.69 -18.19 25.48
CA LEU A 165 -16.52 -18.29 24.61
C LEU A 165 -16.88 -18.72 23.19
N VAL A 166 -17.89 -19.58 23.06
CA VAL A 166 -18.35 -20.08 21.75
C VAL A 166 -19.29 -19.10 21.05
N LYS A 167 -20.32 -18.59 21.74
CA LYS A 167 -21.37 -17.78 21.10
C LYS A 167 -21.08 -16.28 21.13
N THR A 168 -20.62 -15.76 22.26
CA THR A 168 -20.48 -14.32 22.47
C THR A 168 -19.15 -13.82 21.94
N TYR A 169 -18.07 -14.49 22.30
CA TYR A 169 -16.71 -14.06 21.94
C TYR A 169 -16.16 -14.77 20.70
N GLN A 170 -16.75 -15.91 20.31
CA GLN A 170 -16.39 -16.69 19.12
C GLN A 170 -14.90 -17.06 19.08
N VAL A 171 -14.28 -17.24 20.24
CA VAL A 171 -12.86 -17.60 20.39
C VAL A 171 -12.63 -19.10 20.48
N VAL A 172 -13.68 -19.88 20.77
CA VAL A 172 -13.65 -21.34 20.84
C VAL A 172 -14.78 -21.89 19.98
N ALA A 173 -14.53 -22.96 19.24
CA ALA A 173 -15.52 -23.68 18.45
C ALA A 173 -15.62 -25.14 18.90
N LYS A 174 -16.72 -25.79 18.49
CA LYS A 174 -16.97 -27.21 18.75
C LYS A 174 -16.96 -27.96 17.42
N SER A 175 -16.30 -29.12 17.38
CA SER A 175 -16.34 -30.01 16.22
C SER A 175 -17.75 -30.54 15.99
N SER A 176 -18.16 -30.63 14.72
CA SER A 176 -19.47 -31.14 14.31
C SER A 176 -19.64 -32.63 14.57
N MET A 177 -18.54 -33.40 14.66
CA MET A 177 -18.57 -34.86 14.78
C MET A 177 -18.63 -35.34 16.22
N HIS A 178 -17.88 -34.69 17.13
CA HIS A 178 -17.70 -35.18 18.51
C HIS A 178 -17.93 -34.12 19.59
N GLY A 179 -18.21 -32.87 19.23
CA GLY A 179 -18.42 -31.78 20.19
C GLY A 179 -17.17 -31.37 20.98
N HIS A 180 -15.99 -31.84 20.55
CA HIS A 180 -14.67 -31.47 21.07
C HIS A 180 -14.32 -30.03 20.70
N LEU A 181 -13.43 -29.41 21.48
CA LEU A 181 -13.16 -27.98 21.46
C LEU A 181 -11.88 -27.66 20.71
N TYR A 182 -11.88 -26.56 19.96
CA TYR A 182 -10.70 -25.99 19.31
C TYR A 182 -10.78 -24.46 19.27
N LEU A 183 -9.65 -23.78 19.10
CA LEU A 183 -9.58 -22.34 18.93
C LEU A 183 -9.99 -21.94 17.51
N THR A 184 -10.81 -20.90 17.42
CA THR A 184 -11.02 -20.19 16.15
C THR A 184 -9.83 -19.27 15.87
N MET A 185 -9.78 -18.66 14.68
CA MET A 185 -8.80 -17.60 14.37
C MET A 185 -8.77 -16.49 15.44
N GLU A 186 -9.93 -16.17 15.99
CA GLU A 186 -10.07 -15.12 17.00
C GLU A 186 -9.57 -15.58 18.37
N GLY A 187 -9.69 -16.88 18.64
CA GLY A 187 -9.08 -17.55 19.79
C GLY A 187 -7.56 -17.62 19.71
N ILE A 188 -6.99 -17.88 18.53
CA ILE A 188 -5.54 -17.91 18.31
C ILE A 188 -4.94 -16.52 18.56
N ALA A 189 -5.57 -15.47 18.02
CA ALA A 189 -5.16 -14.08 18.28
C ALA A 189 -5.30 -13.71 19.77
N SER A 190 -6.37 -14.15 20.44
CA SER A 190 -6.54 -13.98 21.88
C SER A 190 -5.49 -14.73 22.70
N ALA A 191 -5.04 -15.90 22.26
CA ALA A 191 -4.02 -16.71 22.93
C ALA A 191 -2.62 -16.08 22.82
N GLN A 192 -2.27 -15.54 21.65
CA GLN A 192 -1.03 -14.80 21.43
C GLN A 192 -0.89 -13.62 22.40
N TYR A 193 -1.98 -12.90 22.66
CA TYR A 193 -2.01 -11.82 23.66
C TYR A 193 -1.73 -12.33 25.08
N CYS A 194 -2.27 -13.50 25.44
CA CYS A 194 -2.08 -14.08 26.77
C CYS A 194 -0.63 -14.51 27.04
N ASN A 195 0.13 -14.86 26.00
CA ASN A 195 1.55 -15.22 26.10
C ASN A 195 2.46 -14.00 26.27
N CYS A 196 2.09 -12.82 25.74
CA CYS A 196 2.87 -11.60 25.90
C CYS A 196 2.99 -11.14 27.38
N GLU A 197 2.01 -11.45 28.24
CA GLU A 197 2.09 -11.13 29.68
C GLU A 197 3.09 -11.99 30.47
N GLN A 198 3.54 -13.14 29.94
CA GLN A 198 4.57 -13.97 30.61
C GLN A 198 5.99 -13.43 30.41
N ILE A 199 6.22 -12.61 29.38
CA ILE A 199 7.53 -12.02 29.08
C ILE A 199 7.77 -10.72 29.87
N ILE A 200 6.69 -10.09 30.37
CA ILE A 200 6.75 -8.77 31.02
C ILE A 200 7.11 -8.86 32.52
N SER A 201 6.91 -10.01 33.19
CA SER A 201 7.12 -10.11 34.65
C SER A 201 8.56 -10.33 35.10
N SER A 202 9.53 -10.52 34.20
CA SER A 202 10.95 -10.74 34.56
C SER A 202 11.90 -9.61 34.13
N SER A 203 11.41 -8.50 33.59
CA SER A 203 12.28 -7.41 33.12
C SER A 203 11.65 -6.03 33.31
N ILE A 204 11.33 -5.67 34.55
CA ILE A 204 11.15 -4.28 34.95
C ILE A 204 12.46 -3.82 35.57
N ASN A 205 13.37 -3.34 34.72
CA ASN A 205 14.34 -2.29 35.04
C ASN A 205 15.09 -1.90 33.77
N THR A 206 14.59 -0.85 33.11
CA THR A 206 15.29 0.23 32.39
C THR A 206 14.43 0.72 31.23
N VAL A 207 14.03 1.98 31.30
CA VAL A 207 13.32 2.69 30.23
C VAL A 207 14.32 2.93 29.11
N ALA A 208 14.18 2.21 28.00
CA ALA A 208 14.82 2.52 26.73
C ALA A 208 13.74 2.81 25.67
N LYS A 209 13.94 3.89 24.90
CA LYS A 209 13.17 4.24 23.70
C LYS A 209 13.03 3.00 22.79
N PRO A 210 11.90 2.82 22.08
CA PRO A 210 11.75 1.70 21.16
C PRO A 210 12.74 1.88 20.01
N VAL A 211 13.84 1.13 20.07
CA VAL A 211 14.64 0.79 18.90
C VAL A 211 13.83 -0.29 18.20
N VAL A 212 13.19 0.09 17.10
CA VAL A 212 12.59 -0.88 16.19
C VAL A 212 13.74 -1.72 15.65
N ALA A 213 13.90 -2.94 16.16
CA ALA A 213 14.82 -3.90 15.57
C ALA A 213 14.33 -4.15 14.13
N ALA A 214 15.07 -3.61 13.17
CA ALA A 214 14.87 -3.92 11.77
C ALA A 214 14.95 -5.44 11.61
N VAL A 215 13.93 -6.04 11.03
CA VAL A 215 14.05 -7.41 10.53
C VAL A 215 15.23 -7.40 9.56
N GLU A 216 16.29 -8.12 9.91
CA GLU A 216 17.54 -8.12 9.15
C GLU A 216 17.26 -8.71 7.76
N PHE A 217 17.37 -7.86 6.75
CA PHE A 217 17.05 -8.20 5.37
C PHE A 217 18.12 -9.14 4.80
N ASP A 218 17.72 -10.35 4.42
CA ASP A 218 18.63 -11.35 3.87
C ASP A 218 18.93 -11.10 2.38
N TRP A 219 20.01 -10.37 2.14
CA TRP A 219 20.59 -10.09 0.82
C TRP A 219 21.11 -11.33 0.07
N LYS A 220 21.17 -12.53 0.69
CA LYS A 220 21.59 -13.78 0.02
C LYS A 220 20.45 -14.47 -0.72
N SER A 221 19.20 -14.08 -0.46
CA SER A 221 18.00 -14.70 -1.05
C SER A 221 17.70 -14.30 -2.51
N ILE A 222 18.62 -13.58 -3.14
CA ILE A 222 18.51 -13.09 -4.52
C ILE A 222 19.07 -14.17 -5.45
N ASN A 223 18.20 -14.89 -6.16
CA ASN A 223 18.66 -15.69 -7.29
C ASN A 223 19.12 -14.70 -8.37
N LEU A 224 20.43 -14.45 -8.43
CA LEU A 224 21.03 -13.68 -9.50
C LEU A 224 20.90 -14.55 -10.77
N ALA A 225 20.16 -14.07 -11.78
CA ALA A 225 20.33 -14.57 -13.15
C ALA A 225 21.83 -14.61 -13.47
N PRO A 226 22.33 -15.53 -14.32
CA PRO A 226 23.77 -15.76 -14.48
C PRO A 226 24.50 -14.47 -14.88
N VAL A 227 25.09 -13.79 -13.89
CA VAL A 227 25.78 -12.52 -14.08
C VAL A 227 27.17 -12.83 -14.61
N GLU A 228 27.45 -12.47 -15.86
CA GLU A 228 28.82 -12.33 -16.33
C GLU A 228 29.49 -11.20 -15.54
N ARG A 229 30.56 -11.57 -14.81
CA ARG A 229 31.44 -10.61 -14.13
C ARG A 229 32.11 -9.75 -15.19
N LYS A 230 31.79 -8.46 -15.23
CA LYS A 230 32.56 -7.48 -16.02
C LYS A 230 33.05 -6.40 -15.09
N HIS A 231 34.37 -6.24 -15.05
CA HIS A 231 35.03 -5.21 -14.28
C HIS A 231 34.77 -3.86 -14.96
N ALA A 232 34.18 -2.90 -14.26
CA ALA A 232 34.10 -1.52 -14.73
C ALA A 232 35.43 -0.81 -14.45
N THR A 233 35.96 -0.09 -15.43
CA THR A 233 37.15 0.75 -15.28
C THR A 233 36.81 1.93 -14.36
N LEU A 234 37.62 2.15 -13.32
CA LEU A 234 37.46 3.23 -12.35
C LEU A 234 37.85 4.59 -12.98
N GLU A 235 37.00 5.18 -13.82
CA GLU A 235 37.30 6.48 -14.45
C GLU A 235 37.18 7.69 -13.49
N HIS A 236 36.67 7.49 -12.26
CA HIS A 236 36.14 8.58 -11.42
C HIS A 236 36.49 8.51 -9.92
N ALA A 237 37.60 7.84 -9.57
CA ALA A 237 37.94 7.53 -8.18
C ALA A 237 38.24 8.76 -7.29
N GLN A 238 38.58 9.91 -7.87
CA GLN A 238 38.92 11.12 -7.11
C GLN A 238 37.73 12.07 -6.86
N ASP A 239 36.62 11.88 -7.58
CA ASP A 239 35.46 12.74 -7.47
C ASP A 239 34.69 12.48 -6.17
N GLU A 240 34.02 13.52 -5.68
CA GLU A 240 33.10 13.42 -4.56
C GLU A 240 31.68 13.21 -5.06
N TRP A 241 31.08 12.10 -4.63
CA TRP A 241 29.76 11.66 -5.06
C TRP A 241 28.72 11.83 -3.96
N GLU A 242 27.47 11.95 -4.37
CA GLU A 242 26.29 11.92 -3.53
C GLU A 242 25.32 10.87 -4.08
N ILE A 243 24.86 9.96 -3.22
CA ILE A 243 23.80 9.02 -3.54
C ILE A 243 22.46 9.67 -3.20
N VAL A 244 21.56 9.73 -4.17
CA VAL A 244 20.24 10.37 -4.03
C VAL A 244 19.15 9.37 -4.42
N LEU A 245 18.14 9.23 -3.55
CA LEU A 245 16.94 8.46 -3.84
C LEU A 245 15.92 9.35 -4.57
N LEU A 246 15.63 9.05 -5.83
CA LEU A 246 14.58 9.73 -6.58
C LEU A 246 13.23 9.06 -6.33
N LEU A 247 12.22 9.87 -6.03
CA LEU A 247 10.84 9.46 -5.76
C LEU A 247 9.93 9.95 -6.90
N ASP A 248 9.07 9.10 -7.45
CA ASP A 248 8.07 9.55 -8.42
C ASP A 248 7.02 10.44 -7.75
N HIS A 249 6.70 11.58 -8.38
CA HIS A 249 5.65 12.51 -7.94
C HIS A 249 4.26 11.88 -7.68
N ARG A 250 3.97 10.70 -8.25
CA ARG A 250 2.72 9.94 -8.07
C ARG A 250 2.68 9.13 -6.78
N GLU A 251 3.84 8.84 -6.18
CA GLU A 251 4.00 7.94 -5.03
C GLU A 251 3.93 8.64 -3.67
N MET A 252 3.61 9.94 -3.66
CA MET A 252 3.39 10.63 -2.40
C MET A 252 2.08 10.13 -1.78
N LEU A 253 2.22 9.41 -0.67
CA LEU A 253 1.28 8.64 0.17
C LEU A 253 -0.10 9.25 0.51
N SER A 254 -0.47 10.37 -0.06
CA SER A 254 -1.83 10.87 -0.12
C SER A 254 -1.89 12.01 -1.14
N ARG A 255 -2.95 12.06 -1.97
CA ARG A 255 -3.28 13.26 -2.75
C ARG A 255 -3.38 14.53 -1.88
N ARG A 256 -3.52 14.39 -0.55
CA ARG A 256 -3.62 15.48 0.42
C ARG A 256 -2.29 15.87 1.08
N ASN A 257 -1.30 14.98 1.21
CA ASN A 257 -0.10 15.23 2.03
C ASN A 257 1.19 14.74 1.35
N ARG A 258 1.54 15.48 0.29
CA ARG A 258 2.72 15.27 -0.54
C ARG A 258 4.03 15.13 0.26
N SER A 259 4.19 15.95 1.29
CA SER A 259 5.43 16.10 2.05
C SER A 259 5.69 15.04 3.12
N VAL A 260 4.79 14.10 3.40
CA VAL A 260 4.95 13.22 4.59
C VAL A 260 5.96 12.10 4.35
N PHE A 261 5.95 11.49 3.16
CA PHE A 261 6.84 10.36 2.88
C PHE A 261 8.29 10.80 2.68
N GLU A 262 8.49 11.84 1.86
CA GLU A 262 9.78 12.51 1.70
C GLU A 262 10.34 12.95 3.06
N ARG A 263 9.53 13.62 3.89
CA ARG A 263 9.96 14.03 5.23
C ARG A 263 10.38 12.85 6.10
N LYS A 264 9.65 11.74 6.11
CA LYS A 264 10.04 10.55 6.88
C LYS A 264 11.37 9.95 6.41
N LEU A 265 11.63 9.98 5.10
CA LEU A 265 12.92 9.56 4.54
C LEU A 265 14.04 10.53 4.94
N LEU A 266 13.80 11.84 4.87
CA LEU A 266 14.74 12.86 5.33
C LEU A 266 15.01 12.75 6.85
N GLU A 267 13.99 12.47 7.66
CA GLU A 267 14.10 12.19 9.10
C GLU A 267 14.91 10.90 9.38
N ALA A 268 14.94 9.97 8.42
CA ALA A 268 15.81 8.78 8.43
C ALA A 268 17.20 9.04 7.81
N ASN A 269 17.56 10.30 7.60
CA ASN A 269 18.79 10.78 6.94
C ASN A 269 18.98 10.29 5.50
N VAL A 270 17.91 9.85 4.83
CA VAL A 270 17.98 9.44 3.42
C VAL A 270 17.87 10.67 2.54
N ASN A 271 18.94 10.97 1.80
CA ASN A 271 18.89 12.05 0.83
C ASN A 271 17.99 11.66 -0.35
N CYS A 272 16.90 12.40 -0.54
CA CYS A 272 15.89 12.08 -1.54
C CYS A 272 15.34 13.31 -2.25
N GLU A 273 14.85 13.10 -3.48
CA GLU A 273 14.26 14.14 -4.31
C GLU A 273 13.01 13.63 -5.03
N VAL A 274 11.99 14.47 -5.12
CA VAL A 274 10.79 14.16 -5.90
C VAL A 274 10.98 14.58 -7.36
N ARG A 275 10.85 13.63 -8.28
CA ARG A 275 10.94 13.84 -9.74
C ARG A 275 9.82 13.11 -10.48
N SER A 276 9.65 13.40 -11.77
CA SER A 276 8.77 12.59 -12.63
C SER A 276 9.58 11.43 -13.21
N LEU A 277 9.28 10.20 -12.80
CA LEU A 277 9.94 9.01 -13.32
C LEU A 277 9.09 8.40 -14.44
N HIS A 278 9.73 7.98 -15.52
CA HIS A 278 9.02 7.33 -16.64
C HIS A 278 8.79 5.83 -16.39
N LEU A 279 9.57 5.24 -15.48
CA LEU A 279 9.54 3.84 -15.10
C LEU A 279 9.95 3.70 -13.63
N GLY A 280 9.26 2.82 -12.91
CA GLY A 280 9.42 2.64 -11.48
C GLY A 280 8.85 3.80 -10.67
N ASP A 281 8.84 3.57 -9.37
CA ASP A 281 8.33 4.46 -8.34
C ASP A 281 9.48 5.11 -7.56
N MET A 282 10.58 4.39 -7.40
CA MET A 282 11.80 4.91 -6.80
C MET A 282 13.04 4.38 -7.55
N ILE A 283 14.06 5.20 -7.70
CA ILE A 283 15.36 4.81 -8.25
C ILE A 283 16.48 5.52 -7.48
N TRP A 284 17.68 4.93 -7.44
CA TRP A 284 18.85 5.63 -6.92
C TRP A 284 19.71 6.18 -8.04
N ILE A 285 20.27 7.37 -7.82
CA ILE A 285 21.29 7.96 -8.68
C ILE A 285 22.56 8.23 -7.87
N ALA A 286 23.69 8.20 -8.55
CA ALA A 286 24.92 8.81 -8.07
C ALA A 286 25.13 10.14 -8.80
N ARG A 287 25.35 11.19 -8.03
CA ARG A 287 25.51 12.56 -8.48
C ARG A 287 26.90 13.07 -8.13
N ARG A 288 27.51 13.82 -9.03
CA ARG A 288 28.74 14.57 -8.75
C ARG A 288 28.68 15.97 -9.34
N GLU A 289 29.47 16.85 -8.77
CA GLU A 289 29.79 18.15 -9.36
C GLU A 289 31.12 18.07 -10.09
N LYS A 290 31.17 18.58 -11.33
CA LYS A 290 32.37 18.61 -12.15
C LYS A 290 32.59 20.01 -12.69
N LEU A 291 33.79 20.55 -12.48
CA LEU A 291 34.18 21.83 -13.06
C LEU A 291 34.59 21.64 -14.52
N VAL A 292 33.80 22.18 -15.46
CA VAL A 292 34.09 22.14 -16.90
C VAL A 292 34.13 23.57 -17.40
N ASN A 293 35.27 23.99 -17.97
CA ASN A 293 35.47 25.34 -18.52
C ASN A 293 35.14 26.47 -17.51
N GLY A 294 35.47 26.26 -16.23
CA GLY A 294 35.19 27.23 -15.16
C GLY A 294 33.73 27.29 -14.71
N ARG A 295 32.86 26.39 -15.18
CA ARG A 295 31.48 26.24 -14.72
C ARG A 295 31.29 24.90 -14.02
N THR A 296 30.62 24.92 -12.86
CA THR A 296 30.20 23.69 -12.19
C THR A 296 29.03 23.08 -12.95
N THR A 297 29.22 21.84 -13.40
CA THR A 297 28.22 21.03 -14.08
C THR A 297 27.85 19.86 -13.18
N LEU A 298 26.55 19.59 -13.06
CA LEU A 298 26.04 18.46 -12.29
C LEU A 298 25.89 17.26 -13.22
N GLU A 299 26.58 16.17 -12.90
CA GLU A 299 26.44 14.91 -13.63
C GLU A 299 25.72 13.90 -12.76
N GLU A 300 24.72 13.23 -13.33
CA GLU A 300 23.86 12.27 -12.63
C GLU A 300 23.82 10.95 -13.40
N PHE A 301 24.05 9.86 -12.69
CA PHE A 301 24.07 8.51 -13.27
C PHE A 301 23.10 7.61 -12.50
N VAL A 302 22.35 6.80 -13.24
CA VAL A 302 21.41 5.85 -12.64
C VAL A 302 22.18 4.67 -12.05
N LEU A 303 21.80 4.26 -10.84
CA LEU A 303 22.29 3.02 -10.23
C LEU A 303 21.39 1.85 -10.62
N ASP A 304 21.90 0.62 -10.48
CA ASP A 304 21.20 -0.58 -10.92
C ASP A 304 20.03 -1.04 -10.04
N VAL A 305 19.42 -0.14 -9.26
CA VAL A 305 18.32 -0.44 -8.35
C VAL A 305 17.10 0.40 -8.69
N ILE A 306 15.98 -0.29 -8.91
CA ILE A 306 14.67 0.30 -9.14
C ILE A 306 13.64 -0.36 -8.24
N VAL A 307 12.75 0.43 -7.68
CA VAL A 307 11.60 -0.02 -6.88
C VAL A 307 10.32 0.28 -7.63
N GLU A 308 9.45 -0.71 -7.72
CA GLU A 308 8.03 -0.56 -8.04
C GLU A 308 7.25 -0.82 -6.74
N ARG A 309 6.57 0.20 -6.25
CA ARG A 309 5.73 0.13 -5.05
C ARG A 309 4.30 -0.18 -5.47
N LYS A 310 3.66 -1.12 -4.76
CA LYS A 310 2.29 -1.54 -5.04
C LYS A 310 1.49 -1.70 -3.77
N ALA A 311 0.50 -0.86 -3.55
CA ALA A 311 -0.49 -1.10 -2.50
C ALA A 311 -1.23 -2.41 -2.80
N VAL A 312 -1.55 -3.21 -1.77
CA VAL A 312 -2.26 -4.49 -1.95
C VAL A 312 -3.59 -4.33 -2.70
N SER A 313 -4.32 -3.23 -2.45
CA SER A 313 -5.54 -2.88 -3.19
C SER A 313 -5.29 -2.63 -4.69
N ASP A 314 -4.20 -1.95 -5.01
CA ASP A 314 -3.83 -1.62 -6.40
C ASP A 314 -3.27 -2.84 -7.12
N LEU A 315 -2.58 -3.73 -6.40
CA LEU A 315 -2.13 -5.02 -6.92
C LEU A 315 -3.34 -5.83 -7.39
N SER A 316 -4.37 -5.95 -6.55
CA SER A 316 -5.62 -6.66 -6.87
C SER A 316 -6.26 -6.13 -8.17
N MET A 317 -6.41 -4.81 -8.28
CA MET A 317 -6.97 -4.18 -9.48
C MET A 317 -6.06 -4.36 -10.71
N SER A 318 -4.74 -4.26 -10.54
CA SER A 318 -3.78 -4.39 -11.64
C SER A 318 -3.72 -5.79 -12.25
N ILE A 319 -4.05 -6.82 -11.46
CA ILE A 319 -4.17 -8.21 -11.94
C ILE A 319 -5.40 -8.34 -12.84
N ILE A 320 -6.52 -7.72 -12.45
CA ILE A 320 -7.78 -7.77 -13.22
C ILE A 320 -7.66 -7.00 -14.53
N ASP A 321 -7.08 -5.80 -14.49
CA ASP A 321 -7.01 -4.89 -15.64
C ASP A 321 -5.81 -5.13 -16.58
N LYS A 322 -5.06 -6.21 -16.35
CA LYS A 322 -3.88 -6.65 -17.11
C LYS A 322 -2.69 -5.67 -17.10
N ARG A 323 -2.73 -4.56 -16.34
CA ARG A 323 -1.58 -3.65 -16.19
C ARG A 323 -0.40 -4.30 -15.48
N TYR A 324 -0.68 -5.27 -14.61
CA TYR A 324 0.33 -6.01 -13.87
C TYR A 324 1.42 -6.63 -14.76
N THR A 325 1.05 -7.25 -15.87
CA THR A 325 2.02 -7.91 -16.76
C THR A 325 2.85 -6.90 -17.56
N GLU A 326 2.22 -5.84 -18.08
CA GLU A 326 2.91 -4.79 -18.86
C GLU A 326 3.91 -4.01 -18.00
N GLN A 327 3.55 -3.68 -16.77
CA GLN A 327 4.45 -2.98 -15.84
C GLN A 327 5.71 -3.80 -15.56
N LYS A 328 5.56 -5.09 -15.25
CA LYS A 328 6.70 -5.98 -15.00
C LYS A 328 7.56 -6.20 -16.24
N GLN A 329 6.95 -6.29 -17.43
CA GLN A 329 7.69 -6.38 -18.69
C GLN A 329 8.60 -5.16 -18.85
N ARG A 330 8.07 -3.95 -18.65
CA ARG A 330 8.85 -2.71 -18.75
C ARG A 330 9.98 -2.63 -17.72
N LEU A 331 9.74 -3.08 -16.49
CA LEU A 331 10.77 -3.15 -15.46
C LEU A 331 11.87 -4.14 -15.82
N ALA A 332 11.53 -5.31 -16.36
CA ALA A 332 12.49 -6.30 -16.83
C ALA A 332 13.31 -5.81 -18.03
N GLU A 333 12.71 -4.99 -18.89
CA GLU A 333 13.36 -4.37 -20.06
C GLU A 333 14.13 -3.07 -19.71
N SER A 334 14.13 -2.65 -18.45
CA SER A 334 14.80 -1.40 -18.01
C SER A 334 16.32 -1.44 -18.14
N GLY A 335 16.91 -2.65 -18.16
CA GLY A 335 18.35 -2.85 -18.09
C GLY A 335 18.94 -2.77 -16.68
N LEU A 336 18.14 -2.37 -15.67
CA LEU A 336 18.59 -2.32 -14.28
C LEU A 336 18.57 -3.72 -13.64
N ARG A 337 19.64 -4.03 -12.90
CA ARG A 337 19.87 -5.40 -12.39
C ARG A 337 18.95 -5.77 -11.22
N TYR A 338 18.66 -4.83 -10.33
CA TYR A 338 17.87 -5.07 -9.14
C TYR A 338 16.51 -4.39 -9.23
N VAL A 339 15.52 -5.19 -9.62
CA VAL A 339 14.12 -4.78 -9.59
C VAL A 339 13.50 -5.24 -8.27
N ILE A 340 13.15 -4.28 -7.43
CA ILE A 340 12.47 -4.48 -6.15
C ILE A 340 10.97 -4.21 -6.35
N TYR A 341 10.15 -5.22 -6.06
CA TYR A 341 8.70 -5.11 -6.04
C TYR A 341 8.22 -4.99 -4.59
N LEU A 342 7.96 -3.77 -4.16
CA LEU A 342 7.58 -3.41 -2.80
C LEU A 342 6.06 -3.44 -2.65
N VAL A 343 5.52 -4.46 -1.99
CA VAL A 343 4.09 -4.58 -1.71
C VAL A 343 3.77 -3.91 -0.38
N GLU A 344 2.86 -2.94 -0.37
CA GLU A 344 2.49 -2.23 0.84
C GLU A 344 1.04 -2.52 1.29
N GLY A 345 0.85 -2.76 2.58
CA GLY A 345 -0.45 -3.00 3.22
C GLY A 345 -0.71 -4.47 3.52
N SER A 346 -1.79 -4.75 4.27
CA SER A 346 -2.08 -6.12 4.67
C SER A 346 -2.62 -6.98 3.53
N LEU A 347 -2.01 -8.15 3.32
CA LEU A 347 -2.48 -9.18 2.38
C LEU A 347 -3.78 -9.86 2.84
N SER A 348 -4.17 -9.71 4.10
CA SER A 348 -5.46 -10.19 4.63
C SER A 348 -6.62 -9.21 4.38
N THR A 349 -6.34 -8.05 3.77
CA THR A 349 -7.39 -7.08 3.43
C THR A 349 -8.34 -7.69 2.40
N ASN A 350 -9.66 -7.49 2.59
CA ASN A 350 -10.66 -7.88 1.59
C ASN A 350 -10.42 -7.08 0.29
N THR A 351 -9.92 -7.75 -0.75
CA THR A 351 -9.76 -7.17 -2.09
C THR A 351 -10.64 -7.90 -3.09
N SER A 352 -10.75 -7.37 -4.31
CA SER A 352 -11.51 -7.98 -5.42
C SER A 352 -10.93 -9.33 -5.88
N VAL A 353 -9.74 -9.68 -5.42
CA VAL A 353 -9.01 -10.90 -5.75
C VAL A 353 -8.71 -11.65 -4.46
N GLY A 354 -8.86 -12.97 -4.47
CA GLY A 354 -8.57 -13.80 -3.30
C GLY A 354 -7.11 -13.70 -2.86
N THR A 355 -6.85 -13.86 -1.56
CA THR A 355 -5.50 -13.83 -0.96
C THR A 355 -4.55 -14.82 -1.64
N ASN A 356 -5.02 -16.03 -1.97
CA ASN A 356 -4.24 -17.05 -2.69
C ASN A 356 -3.78 -16.58 -4.07
N THR A 357 -4.61 -15.83 -4.79
CA THR A 357 -4.25 -15.29 -6.10
C THR A 357 -3.23 -14.15 -5.98
N LEU A 358 -3.33 -13.30 -4.95
CA LEU A 358 -2.31 -12.30 -4.64
C LEU A 358 -0.97 -12.98 -4.34
N GLN A 359 -0.96 -13.96 -3.43
CA GLN A 359 0.24 -14.73 -3.08
C GLN A 359 0.86 -15.42 -4.30
N THR A 360 0.05 -16.09 -5.11
CA THR A 360 0.50 -16.72 -6.36
C THR A 360 1.12 -15.70 -7.30
N SER A 361 0.52 -14.51 -7.41
CA SER A 361 1.04 -13.43 -8.26
C SER A 361 2.40 -12.94 -7.77
N LEU A 362 2.56 -12.73 -6.47
CA LEU A 362 3.83 -12.33 -5.85
C LEU A 362 4.90 -13.43 -6.00
N THR A 363 4.55 -14.70 -5.79
CA THR A 363 5.45 -15.82 -6.04
C THR A 363 5.89 -15.88 -7.50
N ARG A 364 4.99 -15.64 -8.46
CA ARG A 364 5.35 -15.54 -9.88
C ARG A 364 6.30 -14.38 -10.15
N THR A 365 6.09 -13.21 -9.54
CA THR A 365 7.01 -12.08 -9.65
C THR A 365 8.39 -12.41 -9.10
N ARG A 366 8.45 -13.10 -7.95
CA ARG A 366 9.71 -13.53 -7.35
C ARG A 366 10.43 -14.57 -8.19
N VAL A 367 9.73 -15.62 -8.62
CA VAL A 367 10.35 -16.80 -9.25
C VAL A 367 10.48 -16.68 -10.77
N GLN A 368 9.43 -16.23 -11.46
CA GLN A 368 9.42 -16.18 -12.93
C GLN A 368 10.06 -14.90 -13.47
N ASN A 369 9.84 -13.76 -12.80
CA ASN A 369 10.43 -12.47 -13.22
C ASN A 369 11.76 -12.19 -12.53
N ASN A 370 12.12 -12.98 -11.52
CA ASN A 370 13.35 -12.81 -10.76
C ASN A 370 13.45 -11.45 -10.06
N PHE A 371 12.30 -10.90 -9.63
CA PHE A 371 12.27 -9.65 -8.88
C PHE A 371 12.40 -9.92 -7.39
N LEU A 372 12.98 -8.95 -6.68
CA LEU A 372 12.98 -8.98 -5.23
C LEU A 372 11.61 -8.53 -4.71
N VAL A 373 10.83 -9.42 -4.13
CA VAL A 373 9.54 -9.06 -3.54
C VAL A 373 9.73 -8.76 -2.06
N HIS A 374 9.52 -7.50 -1.66
CA HIS A 374 9.47 -7.08 -0.26
C HIS A 374 8.03 -6.75 0.10
N HIS A 375 7.56 -7.23 1.25
CA HIS A 375 6.22 -6.92 1.76
C HIS A 375 6.36 -6.08 3.04
N ALA A 376 5.80 -4.89 3.00
CA ALA A 376 5.70 -3.97 4.14
C ALA A 376 4.23 -3.82 4.51
N THR A 377 3.86 -4.11 5.76
CA THR A 377 2.47 -3.98 6.22
C THR A 377 2.09 -2.52 6.44
N THR A 378 3.08 -1.68 6.78
CA THR A 378 2.89 -0.27 7.11
C THR A 378 3.80 0.64 6.27
N PRO A 379 3.42 1.91 6.06
CA PRO A 379 4.30 2.89 5.42
C PRO A 379 5.61 3.13 6.18
N ASP A 380 5.61 2.94 7.50
CA ASP A 380 6.82 3.08 8.32
C ASP A 380 7.83 1.95 8.06
N GLU A 381 7.35 0.71 7.87
CA GLU A 381 8.18 -0.40 7.40
C GLU A 381 8.73 -0.12 6.00
N THR A 382 7.92 0.43 5.10
CA THR A 382 8.39 0.88 3.78
C THR A 382 9.55 1.88 3.90
N VAL A 383 9.41 2.92 4.74
CA VAL A 383 10.48 3.91 4.96
C VAL A 383 11.73 3.25 5.53
N ALA A 384 11.58 2.39 6.54
CA ALA A 384 12.69 1.68 7.17
C ALA A 384 13.43 0.78 6.17
N PHE A 385 12.69 0.09 5.29
CA PHE A 385 13.25 -0.72 4.22
C PHE A 385 14.03 0.12 3.21
N LEU A 386 13.44 1.20 2.70
CA LEU A 386 14.11 2.10 1.74
C LEU A 386 15.35 2.76 2.34
N ALA A 387 15.31 3.14 3.62
CA ALA A 387 16.47 3.65 4.34
C ALA A 387 17.57 2.60 4.45
N SER A 388 17.22 1.36 4.74
CA SER A 388 18.16 0.24 4.80
C SER A 388 18.83 0.01 3.44
N VAL A 389 18.06 0.03 2.35
CA VAL A 389 18.58 -0.08 0.99
C VAL A 389 19.50 1.10 0.64
N HIS A 390 19.09 2.34 0.94
CA HIS A 390 19.90 3.52 0.69
C HIS A 390 21.25 3.45 1.41
N TRP A 391 21.25 3.12 2.70
CA TRP A 391 22.48 3.04 3.48
C TRP A 391 23.37 1.87 3.08
N HIS A 392 22.77 0.74 2.68
CA HIS A 392 23.53 -0.34 2.07
C HIS A 392 24.22 0.11 0.79
N ILE A 393 23.50 0.78 -0.10
CA ILE A 393 24.06 1.32 -1.35
C ILE A 393 25.19 2.31 -1.05
N ALA A 394 24.97 3.27 -0.16
CA ALA A 394 25.97 4.29 0.18
C ALA A 394 27.21 3.70 0.87
N PHE A 395 27.03 2.77 1.81
CA PHE A 395 28.12 2.09 2.52
C PHE A 395 29.04 1.35 1.56
N GLU A 396 28.44 0.61 0.65
CA GLU A 396 29.21 -0.16 -0.30
C GLU A 396 29.82 0.71 -1.42
N PHE A 397 29.13 1.76 -1.86
CA PHE A 397 29.66 2.75 -2.81
C PHE A 397 30.93 3.42 -2.28
N LYS A 398 30.96 3.72 -0.98
CA LYS A 398 32.12 4.28 -0.27
C LYS A 398 33.36 3.39 -0.28
N LYS A 399 33.22 2.08 -0.53
CA LYS A 399 34.38 1.18 -0.66
C LYS A 399 35.21 1.47 -1.91
N TYR A 400 34.62 2.11 -2.93
CA TYR A 400 35.23 2.34 -4.24
C TYR A 400 35.37 3.82 -4.60
N TYR A 401 34.46 4.68 -4.15
CA TYR A 401 34.43 6.11 -4.48
C TYR A 401 34.26 6.97 -3.22
N ARG A 402 34.73 8.22 -3.25
CA ARG A 402 34.42 9.18 -2.18
C ARG A 402 32.93 9.52 -2.24
N CYS A 403 32.25 9.47 -1.10
CA CYS A 403 30.83 9.74 -1.05
C CYS A 403 30.45 10.53 0.22
N SER A 404 29.72 11.62 0.01
CA SER A 404 29.38 12.63 1.04
C SER A 404 28.23 12.22 1.95
N ASN A 405 27.43 11.19 1.58
CA ASN A 405 26.30 10.72 2.39
C ASN A 405 26.74 10.40 3.82
N THR A 406 26.19 11.11 4.82
CA THR A 406 26.60 10.94 6.22
C THR A 406 25.79 9.85 6.90
N VAL A 407 26.43 8.69 7.14
CA VAL A 407 25.78 7.58 7.84
C VAL A 407 25.29 8.07 9.21
N PRO A 408 24.03 7.85 9.59
CA PRO A 408 23.56 8.18 10.93
C PRO A 408 24.46 7.46 11.93
N ARG A 409 24.86 8.17 13.00
CA ARG A 409 25.57 7.54 14.12
C ARG A 409 24.61 6.55 14.78
N LEU A 410 24.57 5.32 14.28
CA LEU A 410 23.91 4.21 14.94
C LEU A 410 24.71 3.93 16.22
N ASN A 411 24.05 3.96 17.38
CA ASN A 411 24.60 3.35 18.58
C ASN A 411 25.01 1.92 18.21
N GLN A 412 26.26 1.56 18.51
CA GLN A 412 26.87 0.26 18.23
C GLN A 412 26.05 -0.87 18.87
N GLN A 413 25.01 -1.37 18.20
CA GLN A 413 24.31 -2.62 18.53
C GLN A 413 23.28 -2.99 17.46
N SER A 414 23.79 -3.23 16.26
CA SER A 414 23.26 -4.19 15.30
C SER A 414 24.34 -4.30 14.24
N SER A 415 24.88 -5.49 14.03
CA SER A 415 25.70 -5.76 12.85
C SER A 415 24.99 -5.17 11.63
N LEU A 416 25.69 -4.34 10.86
CA LEU A 416 25.23 -4.01 9.52
C LEU A 416 25.02 -5.35 8.80
N PRO A 417 23.93 -5.52 8.02
CA PRO A 417 23.70 -6.75 7.28
C PRO A 417 24.96 -7.12 6.51
N GLU A 418 25.36 -8.40 6.55
CA GLU A 418 26.51 -8.88 5.79
C GLU A 418 26.41 -8.37 4.34
N SER A 419 27.49 -7.70 3.90
CA SER A 419 27.70 -7.19 2.55
C SER A 419 27.10 -8.14 1.53
N LEU A 420 26.40 -7.59 0.54
CA LEU A 420 26.17 -8.30 -0.72
C LEU A 420 27.45 -9.04 -1.09
N LEU A 421 27.33 -10.29 -1.53
CA LEU A 421 28.40 -10.92 -2.28
C LEU A 421 28.65 -10.03 -3.50
N ASN A 422 29.61 -9.12 -3.34
CA ASN A 422 30.07 -8.10 -4.28
C ASN A 422 29.06 -6.99 -4.66
N PHE A 423 29.12 -5.84 -3.98
CA PHE A 423 28.54 -4.58 -4.46
C PHE A 423 29.09 -4.07 -5.80
N THR A 424 30.16 -4.65 -6.33
CA THR A 424 30.51 -4.46 -7.75
C THR A 424 29.36 -4.86 -8.69
N GLN A 425 28.37 -5.60 -8.18
CA GLN A 425 27.11 -5.89 -8.85
C GLN A 425 26.04 -4.81 -8.72
N LEU A 426 26.23 -3.75 -7.94
CA LEU A 426 25.34 -2.57 -7.82
C LEU A 426 25.89 -1.32 -8.51
N ILE A 427 27.22 -1.25 -8.68
CA ILE A 427 27.89 -0.21 -9.46
C ILE A 427 27.63 -0.48 -10.94
N PRO A 428 27.02 0.46 -11.69
CA PRO A 428 26.76 0.29 -13.12
C PRO A 428 27.99 -0.20 -13.86
N LEU A 429 27.84 -1.28 -14.64
CA LEU A 429 28.90 -1.81 -15.51
C LEU A 429 29.37 -0.73 -16.50
N THR A 430 28.45 0.13 -16.89
CA THR A 430 28.66 1.37 -17.63
C THR A 430 27.91 2.46 -16.91
N TRP A 431 28.59 3.57 -16.60
CA TRP A 431 27.96 4.77 -16.07
C TRP A 431 26.93 5.31 -17.08
N GLN A 432 25.66 4.96 -16.90
CA GLN A 432 24.56 5.44 -17.74
C GLN A 432 24.05 6.78 -17.19
N PRO A 433 24.11 7.87 -17.97
CA PRO A 433 23.51 9.13 -17.55
C PRO A 433 22.03 8.97 -17.26
N TYR A 434 21.56 9.55 -16.15
CA TYR A 434 20.15 9.47 -15.76
C TYR A 434 19.22 10.05 -16.85
N ALA A 435 19.65 11.10 -17.53
CA ALA A 435 18.90 11.71 -18.64
C ALA A 435 18.62 10.71 -19.77
N ASP A 436 19.62 9.90 -20.13
CA ASP A 436 19.51 8.88 -21.17
C ASP A 436 18.57 7.77 -20.71
N PHE A 437 18.76 7.24 -19.50
CA PHE A 437 17.86 6.24 -18.92
C PHE A 437 16.40 6.71 -18.89
N SER A 438 16.16 7.94 -18.43
CA SER A 438 14.82 8.54 -18.35
C SER A 438 14.20 8.71 -19.75
N SER A 439 15.01 9.07 -20.75
CA SER A 439 14.54 9.19 -22.14
C SER A 439 14.14 7.84 -22.74
N GLN A 440 14.94 6.79 -22.51
CA GLN A 440 14.70 5.42 -23.00
C GLN A 440 13.51 4.75 -22.30
N SER A 441 13.33 5.02 -21.02
CA SER A 441 12.25 4.49 -20.19
C SER A 441 10.87 5.09 -20.50
N ARG A 442 10.84 6.18 -21.29
CA ARG A 442 9.61 6.87 -21.68
C ARG A 442 8.72 5.92 -22.48
N LYS A 443 7.48 5.74 -22.02
CA LYS A 443 6.51 4.86 -22.71
C LYS A 443 6.40 5.31 -24.17
N LYS A 444 6.59 4.38 -25.10
CA LYS A 444 6.43 4.64 -26.54
C LYS A 444 5.03 5.21 -26.77
N ALA A 445 4.95 6.50 -27.08
CA ALA A 445 3.69 7.22 -27.22
C ALA A 445 2.94 6.85 -28.51
N ALA A 446 3.68 6.38 -29.52
CA ALA A 446 3.14 5.89 -30.78
C ALA A 446 3.45 4.40 -30.92
N LEU A 447 2.39 3.58 -30.99
CA LEU A 447 2.51 2.20 -31.46
C LEU A 447 2.93 2.24 -32.93
N THR A 448 3.87 1.38 -33.32
CA THR A 448 4.19 1.22 -34.74
C THR A 448 3.05 0.49 -35.45
N THR A 449 2.95 0.63 -36.78
CA THR A 449 1.98 -0.14 -37.57
C THR A 449 2.14 -1.65 -37.37
N GLY A 450 3.36 -2.12 -37.11
CA GLY A 450 3.64 -3.52 -36.78
C GLY A 450 3.13 -3.94 -35.41
N ASP A 451 3.26 -3.07 -34.39
CA ASP A 451 2.70 -3.32 -33.05
C ASP A 451 1.17 -3.39 -33.12
N ILE A 452 0.54 -2.46 -33.86
CA ILE A 452 -0.90 -2.45 -34.10
C ILE A 452 -1.32 -3.72 -34.84
N TYR A 453 -0.57 -4.15 -35.85
CA TYR A 453 -0.86 -5.38 -36.59
C TYR A 453 -0.76 -6.63 -35.71
N GLN A 454 0.26 -6.75 -34.85
CA GLN A 454 0.33 -7.84 -33.87
C GLN A 454 -0.85 -7.82 -32.90
N MET A 455 -1.25 -6.64 -32.42
CA MET A 455 -2.43 -6.49 -31.56
C MET A 455 -3.73 -6.91 -32.26
N MET A 456 -3.87 -6.62 -33.55
CA MET A 456 -4.99 -7.08 -34.38
C MET A 456 -4.98 -8.60 -34.53
N LEU A 457 -3.83 -9.21 -34.84
CA LEU A 457 -3.68 -10.66 -34.95
C LEU A 457 -4.08 -11.38 -33.66
N LEU A 458 -3.74 -10.81 -32.50
CA LEU A 458 -4.11 -11.34 -31.19
C LEU A 458 -5.62 -11.32 -30.90
N GLN A 459 -6.43 -10.57 -31.65
CA GLN A 459 -7.89 -10.60 -31.52
C GLN A 459 -8.51 -11.81 -32.22
N THR A 460 -7.76 -12.51 -33.08
CA THR A 460 -8.25 -13.68 -33.80
C THR A 460 -8.16 -14.93 -32.93
N PRO A 461 -9.28 -15.64 -32.67
CA PRO A 461 -9.28 -16.87 -31.89
C PRO A 461 -8.27 -17.89 -32.45
N GLY A 462 -7.40 -18.43 -31.58
CA GLY A 462 -6.38 -19.42 -31.96
C GLY A 462 -5.03 -18.84 -32.41
N ILE A 463 -4.89 -17.51 -32.48
CA ILE A 463 -3.60 -16.84 -32.68
C ILE A 463 -2.98 -16.47 -31.33
N SER A 464 -1.92 -17.19 -30.95
CA SER A 464 -1.13 -16.87 -29.76
C SER A 464 -0.13 -15.73 -30.04
N ALA A 465 0.42 -15.12 -28.99
CA ALA A 465 1.45 -14.08 -29.12
C ALA A 465 2.68 -14.55 -29.91
N ALA A 466 3.09 -15.82 -29.72
CA ALA A 466 4.17 -16.42 -30.50
C ALA A 466 3.80 -16.49 -32.00
N ARG A 467 2.59 -16.96 -32.34
CA ARG A 467 2.12 -17.01 -33.74
C ARG A 467 1.97 -15.61 -34.34
N ALA A 468 1.45 -14.64 -33.59
CA ALA A 468 1.34 -13.25 -34.02
C ALA A 468 2.72 -12.62 -34.30
N LYS A 469 3.72 -12.92 -33.48
CA LYS A 469 5.11 -12.48 -33.70
C LYS A 469 5.72 -13.11 -34.95
N THR A 470 5.51 -14.41 -35.18
CA THR A 470 5.99 -15.08 -36.40
C THR A 470 5.30 -14.55 -37.65
N LEU A 471 3.98 -14.34 -37.61
CA LEU A 471 3.19 -13.78 -38.72
C LEU A 471 3.56 -12.32 -39.02
N SER A 472 3.84 -11.53 -38.00
CA SER A 472 4.30 -10.15 -38.19
C SER A 472 5.77 -10.07 -38.63
N ALA A 473 6.60 -11.07 -38.37
CA ALA A 473 7.94 -11.15 -38.94
C ALA A 473 7.90 -11.44 -40.45
N SER A 474 6.97 -12.28 -40.91
CA SER A 474 6.79 -12.56 -42.35
C SER A 474 6.00 -11.46 -43.07
N GLN A 475 5.02 -10.85 -42.39
CA GLN A 475 4.24 -9.71 -42.89
C GLN A 475 4.22 -8.58 -41.85
N PRO A 476 5.15 -7.60 -41.93
CA PRO A 476 5.32 -6.57 -40.90
C PRO A 476 4.11 -5.66 -40.67
N THR A 477 3.19 -5.58 -41.63
CA THR A 477 1.97 -4.75 -41.53
C THR A 477 0.82 -5.44 -42.27
N PHE A 478 -0.40 -4.99 -42.01
CA PHE A 478 -1.60 -5.45 -42.73
C PHE A 478 -1.53 -5.18 -44.25
N MET A 479 -0.72 -4.22 -44.69
CA MET A 479 -0.57 -3.88 -46.10
C MET A 479 0.47 -4.77 -46.79
N ARG A 480 0.04 -5.94 -47.27
CA ARG A 480 0.55 -6.53 -48.51
C ARG A 480 -0.39 -7.57 -49.12
N TYR A 481 -1.36 -7.09 -49.89
CA TYR A 481 -1.84 -7.77 -51.09
C TYR A 481 -1.86 -6.72 -52.21
N LYS A 482 -0.74 -6.58 -52.93
CA LYS A 482 -0.83 -6.26 -54.35
C LYS A 482 -1.00 -7.62 -55.03
N HIS A 483 -2.06 -7.71 -55.83
CA HIS A 483 -2.51 -8.88 -56.59
C HIS A 483 -1.39 -9.76 -57.15
#